data_AF-A0ABD2PEB0-F1
#
_entry.id   AF-A0ABD2PEB0-F1
#
_cell.length_a   1.000
_cell.length_b   1.000
_cell.length_c   1.000
_cell.angle_alpha   90.00
_cell.angle_beta   90.00
_cell.angle_gamma   90.00
#
_symmetry.space_group_name_H-M   'P 1'
#
loop_
_entity.id
_entity.type
_entity.pdbx_description
1 polymer ?
#
loop_
_entity_poly.entity_id
_entity_poly.type
_entity_poly.pdbx_seq_one_letter_code
_entity_poly.pdbx_strand_id
1 'polypeptide(L)'
;MFAYKSLLREFSKLSTGPHFGFVVPNRKIFLGYANNVQVSQALWAEPLKKKKRLDPLVVKAREERKKKKLEKQIRRLEKNARQMKPIEECEIPLNILDEREKRTRINPPLADHETERRARLEKNWALYKQNQHLKDIKMLDRIMFSQQKALDELRVESEELYQEAIQIDFHLIPFTSSGPVETPPIDKYDPWTEII
;
A
#
# COMPACT_ATOMS: atom_id res chain seq x y z
N MET A 1 45.11 16.12 -5.51
CA MET A 1 45.27 14.67 -5.80
C MET A 1 44.12 13.98 -5.06
N PHE A 2 42.95 13.75 -5.65
CA PHE A 2 42.64 12.79 -6.71
C PHE A 2 41.59 13.35 -7.68
N ALA A 3 41.78 13.05 -8.96
CA ALA A 3 40.99 13.53 -10.09
C ALA A 3 39.72 12.70 -10.28
N TYR A 4 38.55 13.36 -10.33
CA TYR A 4 37.33 12.80 -10.89
C TYR A 4 37.35 12.98 -12.40
N LYS A 5 37.43 11.85 -13.11
CA LYS A 5 37.36 11.75 -14.56
C LYS A 5 35.89 11.85 -15.03
N SER A 6 35.67 12.81 -15.94
CA SER A 6 34.85 12.71 -17.16
C SER A 6 33.45 12.09 -17.07
N LEU A 7 32.43 12.96 -17.08
CA LEU A 7 31.19 12.74 -17.84
C LEU A 7 30.78 14.07 -18.46
N LEU A 8 31.37 14.40 -19.61
CA LEU A 8 30.87 15.40 -20.55
C LEU A 8 30.73 14.72 -21.91
N ARG A 9 29.67 15.11 -22.62
CA ARG A 9 29.35 14.85 -24.04
C ARG A 9 28.36 13.73 -24.33
N GLU A 10 27.10 13.98 -24.02
CA GLU A 10 26.01 13.71 -24.97
C GLU A 10 25.21 15.01 -25.11
N PHE A 11 24.68 15.30 -26.30
CA PHE A 11 24.13 16.58 -26.78
C PHE A 11 25.14 17.54 -27.43
N SER A 12 25.62 17.14 -28.61
CA SER A 12 26.13 18.06 -29.63
C SER A 12 25.31 17.90 -30.92
N LYS A 13 24.94 19.05 -31.50
CA LYS A 13 24.43 19.30 -32.87
C LYS A 13 22.92 19.56 -33.03
N LEU A 14 22.45 20.69 -32.48
CA LEU A 14 21.62 21.61 -33.26
C LEU A 14 22.50 22.81 -33.60
N SER A 15 22.83 22.95 -34.89
CA SER A 15 23.67 24.03 -35.43
C SER A 15 22.74 25.10 -35.98
N THR A 16 22.61 26.22 -35.26
CA THR A 16 22.05 27.46 -35.78
C THR A 16 23.16 28.28 -36.43
N GLY A 17 23.04 28.52 -37.74
CA GLY A 17 23.90 29.42 -38.50
C GLY A 17 23.56 30.89 -38.26
N PRO A 18 24.47 31.82 -38.61
CA PRO A 18 24.78 32.98 -37.79
C PRO A 18 23.98 34.24 -38.12
N HIS A 19 23.85 35.08 -37.09
CA HIS A 19 23.49 36.48 -37.19
C HIS A 19 24.43 37.24 -38.15
N PHE A 20 23.85 37.88 -39.16
CA PHE A 20 24.45 39.02 -39.86
C PHE A 20 23.46 40.19 -39.79
N GLY A 21 23.95 41.31 -39.27
CA GLY A 21 23.63 42.67 -39.70
C GLY A 21 22.17 43.13 -39.67
N PHE A 22 21.88 44.06 -38.77
CA PHE A 22 20.74 44.98 -38.89
C PHE A 22 20.73 45.68 -40.25
N VAL A 23 19.71 45.42 -41.07
CA VAL A 23 19.21 46.36 -42.07
C VAL A 23 17.68 46.34 -42.00
N VAL A 24 17.11 47.47 -41.61
CA VAL A 24 15.68 47.78 -41.69
C VAL A 24 15.58 49.17 -42.34
N PRO A 25 14.57 49.51 -43.15
CA PRO A 25 13.74 48.73 -44.07
C PRO A 25 13.78 49.32 -45.50
N ASN A 26 13.28 48.60 -46.49
CA ASN A 26 12.60 49.28 -47.59
C ASN A 26 11.25 48.60 -47.81
N ARG A 27 10.20 49.21 -47.25
CA ARG A 27 8.82 48.76 -47.45
C ARG A 27 8.46 49.02 -48.91
N LYS A 28 8.53 47.98 -49.73
CA LYS A 28 7.64 47.85 -50.88
C LYS A 28 6.63 46.76 -50.54
N ILE A 29 5.43 47.22 -50.20
CA ILE A 29 4.25 46.37 -50.08
C ILE A 29 3.97 45.87 -51.49
N PHE A 30 4.35 44.64 -51.80
CA PHE A 30 3.96 43.98 -53.05
C PHE A 30 2.82 43.02 -52.72
N LEU A 31 1.60 43.40 -53.11
CA LEU A 31 0.37 42.60 -53.00
C LEU A 31 0.28 41.57 -54.15
N GLY A 32 1.36 40.82 -54.37
CA GLY A 32 1.39 39.74 -55.35
C GLY A 32 1.60 38.41 -54.64
N TYR A 33 0.71 37.44 -54.87
CA TYR A 33 0.90 36.06 -54.46
C TYR A 33 2.19 35.52 -55.10
N ALA A 34 3.31 35.57 -54.38
CA ALA A 34 4.54 34.92 -54.80
C ALA A 34 4.39 33.41 -54.51
N ASN A 35 3.88 32.69 -55.51
CA ASN A 35 3.89 31.22 -55.55
C ASN A 35 5.34 30.73 -55.65
N ASN A 36 6.07 30.73 -54.54
CA ASN A 36 7.39 30.11 -54.45
C ASN A 36 7.22 28.62 -54.13
N VAL A 37 6.78 27.84 -55.12
CA VAL A 37 6.84 26.37 -55.05
C VAL A 37 8.28 25.95 -55.30
N GLN A 38 9.02 25.66 -54.23
CA GLN A 38 10.31 24.98 -54.35
C GLN A 38 10.07 23.49 -54.46
N VAL A 39 10.23 22.92 -55.66
CA VAL A 39 10.18 21.47 -55.85
C VAL A 39 11.56 20.91 -55.52
N SER A 40 11.65 20.10 -54.46
CA SER A 40 12.87 19.34 -54.16
C SER A 40 13.18 18.39 -55.32
N GLN A 41 14.44 18.32 -55.73
CA GLN A 41 14.89 17.43 -56.78
C GLN A 41 14.44 15.99 -56.45
N ALA A 42 13.75 15.35 -57.39
CA ALA A 42 13.39 13.95 -57.24
C ALA A 42 14.69 13.15 -57.13
N LEU A 43 15.02 12.69 -55.93
CA LEU A 43 16.08 11.72 -55.72
C LEU A 43 15.49 10.39 -56.15
N TRP A 44 15.93 9.90 -57.32
CA TRP A 44 15.57 8.58 -57.86
C TRP A 44 16.32 7.52 -57.06
N ALA A 45 16.09 7.46 -55.75
CA ALA A 45 16.67 6.45 -54.89
C ALA A 45 16.16 5.08 -55.38
N GLU A 46 17.08 4.13 -55.55
CA GLU A 46 16.73 2.75 -55.85
C GLU A 46 15.67 2.27 -54.84
N PRO A 47 14.64 1.52 -55.28
CA PRO A 47 13.62 1.03 -54.38
C PRO A 47 14.27 0.30 -53.20
N LEU A 48 13.86 0.68 -51.98
CA LEU A 48 14.49 0.24 -50.74
C LEU A 48 14.59 -1.29 -50.72
N LYS A 49 15.82 -1.83 -50.59
CA LYS A 49 16.06 -3.27 -50.56
C LYS A 49 15.12 -3.93 -49.55
N LYS A 50 14.35 -4.93 -50.03
CA LYS A 50 13.39 -5.68 -49.21
C LYS A 50 14.11 -6.19 -47.95
N LYS A 51 13.56 -5.87 -46.77
CA LYS A 51 14.11 -6.36 -45.50
C LYS A 51 14.18 -7.89 -45.56
N LYS A 52 15.39 -8.43 -45.44
CA LYS A 52 15.60 -9.88 -45.39
C LYS A 52 14.90 -10.44 -44.15
N ARG A 53 14.15 -11.54 -44.34
CA ARG A 53 13.55 -12.27 -43.23
C ARG A 53 14.69 -12.76 -42.33
N LEU A 54 14.56 -12.50 -41.02
CA LEU A 54 15.55 -12.94 -40.05
C LEU A 54 15.53 -14.46 -39.94
N ASP A 55 16.68 -15.05 -39.69
CA ASP A 55 16.81 -16.49 -39.50
C ASP A 55 15.90 -16.96 -38.33
N PRO A 56 15.23 -18.10 -38.47
CA PRO A 56 14.29 -18.60 -37.47
C PRO A 56 14.94 -18.81 -36.10
N LEU A 57 16.23 -19.18 -36.07
CA LEU A 57 17.02 -19.31 -34.84
C LEU A 57 17.22 -17.98 -34.11
N VAL A 58 17.41 -16.87 -34.84
CA VAL A 58 17.57 -15.53 -34.27
C VAL A 58 16.25 -15.02 -33.71
N VAL A 59 15.12 -15.35 -34.35
CA VAL A 59 13.77 -15.01 -33.84
C VAL A 59 13.48 -15.78 -32.54
N LYS A 60 13.71 -17.10 -32.53
CA LYS A 60 13.54 -17.94 -31.32
C LYS A 60 14.41 -17.47 -30.16
N ALA A 61 15.68 -17.14 -30.41
CA ALA A 61 16.58 -16.60 -29.39
C ALA A 61 16.11 -15.24 -28.83
N ARG A 62 15.50 -14.38 -29.67
CA ARG A 62 14.92 -13.11 -29.21
C ARG A 62 13.69 -13.33 -28.33
N GLU A 63 12.83 -14.28 -28.69
CA GLU A 63 11.65 -14.65 -27.90
C GLU A 63 12.04 -15.27 -26.56
N GLU A 64 13.00 -16.20 -26.53
CA GLU A 64 13.52 -16.79 -25.29
C GLU A 64 14.14 -15.74 -24.37
N ARG A 65 14.84 -14.74 -24.92
CA ARG A 65 15.35 -13.59 -24.14
C ARG A 65 14.22 -12.77 -23.54
N LYS A 66 13.12 -12.54 -24.26
CA LYS A 66 11.93 -11.82 -23.73
C LYS A 66 11.25 -12.64 -22.64
N LYS A 67 11.03 -13.94 -22.84
CA LYS A 67 10.45 -14.86 -21.85
C LYS A 67 11.25 -14.87 -20.56
N LYS A 68 12.58 -15.02 -20.63
CA LYS A 68 13.47 -15.00 -19.46
C LYS A 68 13.45 -13.66 -18.72
N LYS A 69 13.27 -12.53 -19.42
CA LYS A 69 13.13 -11.20 -18.78
C LYS A 69 11.82 -11.09 -18.02
N LEU A 70 10.72 -11.50 -18.64
CA LEU A 70 9.39 -11.50 -18.03
C LEU A 70 9.35 -12.43 -16.81
N GLU A 71 9.91 -13.64 -16.92
CA GLU A 71 10.00 -14.59 -15.81
C GLU A 71 10.76 -14.01 -14.61
N LYS A 72 11.88 -13.33 -14.85
CA LYS A 72 12.64 -12.66 -13.78
C LYS A 72 11.86 -11.51 -13.14
N GLN A 73 11.08 -10.76 -13.93
CA GLN A 73 10.24 -9.68 -13.42
C GLN A 73 9.11 -10.22 -12.56
N ILE A 74 8.43 -11.28 -13.03
CA ILE A 74 7.39 -11.99 -12.28
C ILE A 74 7.95 -12.48 -10.94
N ARG A 75 9.11 -13.18 -10.93
CA ARG A 75 9.75 -13.64 -9.70
C ARG A 75 10.08 -12.51 -8.71
N ARG A 76 10.43 -11.32 -9.19
CA ARG A 76 10.70 -10.14 -8.34
C ARG A 76 9.42 -9.57 -7.75
N LEU A 77 8.37 -9.45 -8.55
CA LEU A 77 7.06 -8.95 -8.12
C LEU A 77 6.41 -9.91 -7.12
N GLU A 78 6.47 -11.22 -7.36
CA GLU A 78 5.99 -12.24 -6.42
C GLU A 78 6.73 -12.18 -5.08
N LYS A 79 8.05 -11.96 -5.10
CA LYS A 79 8.83 -11.81 -3.87
C LYS A 79 8.44 -10.55 -3.10
N ASN A 80 8.19 -9.43 -3.79
CA ASN A 80 7.78 -8.17 -3.17
C ASN A 80 6.35 -8.23 -2.62
N ALA A 81 5.40 -8.84 -3.34
CA ALA A 81 4.02 -8.98 -2.89
C ALA A 81 3.88 -9.80 -1.60
N ARG A 82 4.83 -10.71 -1.33
CA ARG A 82 4.90 -11.49 -0.09
C ARG A 82 5.58 -10.75 1.07
N GLN A 83 6.28 -9.65 0.80
CA GLN A 83 6.89 -8.85 1.85
C GLN A 83 5.80 -8.02 2.52
N MET A 84 5.49 -8.34 3.77
CA MET A 84 4.57 -7.54 4.58
C MET A 84 5.20 -6.16 4.84
N LYS A 85 4.36 -5.13 4.90
CA LYS A 85 4.80 -3.84 5.40
C LYS A 85 5.18 -4.00 6.88
N PRO A 86 6.30 -3.39 7.34
CA PRO A 86 6.63 -3.40 8.76
C PRO A 86 5.51 -2.72 9.57
N ILE A 87 5.30 -3.18 10.80
CA ILE A 87 4.28 -2.65 11.70
C ILE A 87 4.95 -1.59 12.57
N GLU A 88 4.63 -0.32 12.31
CA GLU A 88 5.26 0.83 12.96
C GLU A 88 5.09 0.81 14.49
N GLU A 89 3.94 0.36 15.00
CA GLU A 89 3.66 0.29 16.45
C GLU A 89 4.50 -0.75 17.20
N CYS A 90 4.96 -1.80 16.50
CA CYS A 90 5.79 -2.84 17.10
C CYS A 90 7.28 -2.45 17.14
N GLU A 91 7.70 -1.54 16.25
CA GLU A 91 9.10 -1.13 16.13
C GLU A 91 9.37 0.12 16.98
N ILE A 92 10.47 0.11 17.72
CA ILE A 92 10.88 1.28 18.50
C ILE A 92 11.56 2.26 17.55
N PRO A 93 11.09 3.52 17.45
CA PRO A 93 11.72 4.50 16.58
C PRO A 93 13.14 4.83 17.06
N LEU A 94 14.06 4.91 16.12
CA LEU A 94 15.50 5.09 16.39
C LEU A 94 15.80 6.36 17.21
N ASN A 95 15.05 7.44 16.99
CA ASN A 95 15.19 8.69 17.74
C ASN A 95 15.03 8.50 19.26
N ILE A 96 14.18 7.57 19.70
CA ILE A 96 13.97 7.30 21.14
C ILE A 96 15.15 6.51 21.72
N LEU A 97 15.77 5.63 20.93
CA LEU A 97 16.95 4.88 21.35
C LEU A 97 18.15 5.81 21.53
N ASP A 98 18.36 6.74 20.60
CA ASP A 98 19.46 7.72 20.65
C ASP A 98 19.31 8.70 21.83
N GLU A 99 18.08 9.10 22.15
CA GLU A 99 17.78 10.01 23.26
C GLU A 99 17.50 9.30 24.60
N ARG A 100 17.70 7.99 24.67
CA ARG A 100 17.34 7.17 25.85
C ARG A 100 17.90 7.76 27.13
N GLU A 101 19.18 8.11 27.17
CA GLU A 101 19.83 8.65 28.37
C GLU A 101 19.22 9.98 28.83
N LYS A 102 18.80 10.84 27.88
CA LYS A 102 18.17 12.14 28.18
C LYS A 102 16.73 12.00 28.65
N ARG A 103 16.01 10.98 28.17
CA ARG A 103 14.58 10.75 28.45
C ARG A 103 14.33 9.82 29.63
N THR A 104 15.34 9.07 30.08
CA THR A 104 15.18 8.11 31.18
C THR A 104 14.96 8.85 32.50
N ARG A 105 13.82 8.62 33.15
CA ARG A 105 13.53 9.13 34.49
C ARG A 105 14.05 8.16 35.54
N ILE A 106 14.83 8.64 36.49
CA ILE A 106 15.31 7.83 37.62
C ILE A 106 14.16 7.73 38.64
N ASN A 107 13.58 6.54 38.76
CA ASN A 107 12.55 6.28 39.76
C ASN A 107 13.20 5.89 41.09
N PRO A 108 12.67 6.36 42.24
CA PRO A 108 13.14 5.91 43.54
C PRO A 108 12.85 4.41 43.74
N PRO A 109 13.68 3.68 44.50
CA PRO A 109 13.39 2.29 44.85
C PRO A 109 12.07 2.22 45.62
N LEU A 110 11.28 1.18 45.35
CA LEU A 110 10.01 0.95 46.04
C LEU A 110 10.26 0.50 47.47
N ALA A 111 9.46 1.01 48.41
CA ALA A 111 9.47 0.52 49.78
C ALA A 111 8.83 -0.88 49.88
N ASP A 112 9.29 -1.70 50.83
CA ASP A 112 8.86 -3.10 50.96
C ASP A 112 7.34 -3.28 51.17
N HIS A 113 6.70 -2.36 51.90
CA HIS A 113 5.25 -2.40 52.08
C HIS A 113 4.48 -2.16 50.76
N GLU A 114 5.02 -1.34 49.86
CA GLU A 114 4.43 -1.08 48.53
C GLU A 114 4.64 -2.28 47.59
N THR A 115 5.78 -2.95 47.66
CA THR A 115 6.02 -4.17 46.86
C THR A 115 5.09 -5.29 47.30
N GLU A 116 4.90 -5.49 48.61
CA GLU A 116 3.95 -6.48 49.13
C GLU A 116 2.50 -6.14 48.76
N ARG A 117 2.13 -4.85 48.85
CA ARG A 117 0.80 -4.37 48.44
C ARG A 117 0.52 -4.68 46.96
N ARG A 118 1.48 -4.42 46.07
CA ARG A 118 1.36 -4.73 44.64
C ARG A 118 1.24 -6.23 44.40
N ALA A 119 2.10 -7.05 45.02
CA ALA A 119 2.05 -8.50 44.89
C ALA A 119 0.70 -9.08 45.36
N ARG A 120 0.13 -8.53 46.44
CA ARG A 120 -1.21 -8.92 46.92
C ARG A 120 -2.31 -8.51 45.94
N LEU A 121 -2.22 -7.30 45.37
CA LEU A 121 -3.16 -6.82 44.37
C LEU A 121 -3.13 -7.69 43.10
N GLU A 122 -1.94 -8.06 42.62
CA GLU A 122 -1.76 -8.95 41.47
C GLU A 122 -2.37 -10.33 41.70
N LYS A 123 -2.18 -10.92 42.89
CA LYS A 123 -2.83 -12.18 43.26
C LYS A 123 -4.35 -12.06 43.25
N ASN A 124 -4.89 -11.00 43.84
CA ASN A 124 -6.33 -10.75 43.85
C ASN A 124 -6.88 -10.53 42.43
N TRP A 125 -6.14 -9.81 41.59
CA TRP A 125 -6.50 -9.57 40.20
C TRP A 125 -6.50 -10.87 39.38
N ALA A 126 -5.49 -11.73 39.56
CA ALA A 126 -5.43 -13.03 38.91
C ALA A 126 -6.64 -13.90 39.27
N LEU A 127 -7.00 -13.96 40.57
CA LEU A 127 -8.19 -14.68 41.04
C LEU A 127 -9.47 -14.10 40.45
N TYR A 128 -9.60 -12.76 40.43
CA TYR A 128 -10.75 -12.09 39.83
C TYR A 128 -10.89 -12.42 38.34
N LYS A 129 -9.80 -12.35 37.57
CA LYS A 129 -9.80 -12.63 36.13
C LYS A 129 -10.08 -14.10 35.83
N GLN A 130 -9.57 -15.01 36.65
CA GLN A 130 -9.91 -16.43 36.56
C GLN A 130 -11.41 -16.64 36.78
N ASN A 131 -11.99 -16.02 37.80
CA ASN A 131 -13.42 -16.12 38.08
C ASN A 131 -14.29 -15.52 36.97
N GLN A 132 -13.88 -14.39 36.40
CA GLN A 132 -14.54 -13.78 35.23
C GLN A 132 -14.52 -14.76 34.05
N HIS A 133 -13.35 -15.29 33.70
CA HIS A 133 -13.19 -16.23 32.60
C HIS A 133 -14.03 -17.52 32.79
N LEU A 134 -14.06 -18.08 34.00
CA LEU A 134 -14.88 -19.25 34.31
C LEU A 134 -16.39 -18.97 34.19
N LYS A 135 -16.83 -17.75 34.51
CA LYS A 135 -18.23 -17.34 34.30
C LYS A 135 -18.55 -17.23 32.82
N ASP A 136 -17.65 -16.64 32.04
CA ASP A 136 -17.81 -16.49 30.59
C ASP A 136 -17.87 -17.86 29.90
N ILE A 137 -16.97 -18.79 30.24
CA ILE A 137 -17.01 -20.17 29.73
C ILE A 137 -18.33 -20.85 30.08
N LYS A 138 -18.76 -20.79 31.35
CA LYS A 138 -20.03 -21.39 31.76
C LYS A 138 -21.23 -20.79 31.04
N MET A 139 -21.18 -19.51 30.71
CA MET A 139 -22.22 -18.84 29.92
C MET A 139 -22.23 -19.36 28.49
N LEU A 140 -21.06 -19.46 27.84
CA LEU A 140 -20.93 -20.01 26.50
C LEU A 140 -21.40 -21.47 26.44
N ASP A 141 -21.02 -22.31 27.41
CA ASP A 141 -21.46 -23.71 27.48
C ASP A 141 -22.99 -23.82 27.56
N ARG A 142 -23.63 -22.93 28.34
CA ARG A 142 -25.10 -22.88 28.43
C ARG A 142 -25.74 -22.47 27.11
N ILE A 143 -25.20 -21.45 26.44
CA ILE A 143 -25.69 -20.99 25.15
C ILE A 143 -25.56 -22.12 24.11
N MET A 144 -24.40 -22.75 24.02
CA MET A 144 -24.16 -23.88 23.10
C MET A 144 -25.08 -25.06 23.39
N PHE A 145 -25.25 -25.43 24.66
CA PHE A 145 -26.18 -26.51 25.04
C PHE A 145 -27.62 -26.17 24.66
N SER A 146 -28.06 -24.93 24.90
CA SER A 146 -29.41 -24.48 24.54
C SER A 146 -29.62 -24.46 23.02
N GLN A 147 -28.61 -24.06 22.26
CA GLN A 147 -28.64 -24.08 20.79
C GLN A 147 -28.74 -25.51 20.27
N GLN A 148 -27.91 -26.42 20.78
CA GLN A 148 -27.93 -27.82 20.35
C GLN A 148 -29.28 -28.47 20.68
N LYS A 149 -29.78 -28.27 21.90
CA LYS A 149 -31.09 -28.80 22.31
C LYS A 149 -32.21 -28.27 21.41
N ALA A 150 -32.19 -26.98 21.08
CA ALA A 150 -33.18 -26.39 20.17
C ALA A 150 -33.10 -27.00 18.76
N LEU A 151 -31.90 -27.29 18.26
CA LEU A 151 -31.71 -27.96 16.96
C LEU A 151 -32.19 -29.42 16.98
N ASP A 152 -31.93 -30.14 18.07
CA ASP A 152 -32.39 -31.52 18.22
C ASP A 152 -33.93 -31.58 18.27
N GLU A 153 -34.57 -30.66 19.00
CA GLU A 153 -36.03 -30.52 19.02
C GLU A 153 -36.60 -30.12 17.65
N LEU A 154 -35.97 -29.16 16.96
CA LEU A 154 -36.37 -28.72 15.61
C LEU A 154 -36.32 -29.88 14.61
N ARG A 155 -35.31 -30.75 14.73
CA ARG A 155 -35.15 -31.91 13.86
C ARG A 155 -36.27 -32.94 14.04
N VAL A 156 -36.71 -33.15 15.28
CA VAL A 156 -37.82 -34.06 15.60
C VAL A 156 -39.14 -33.54 15.01
N GLU A 157 -39.36 -32.23 15.04
CA GLU A 157 -40.57 -31.60 14.50
C GLU A 157 -40.54 -31.51 12.96
N SER A 158 -39.42 -31.06 12.38
CA SER A 158 -39.28 -30.83 10.94
C SER A 158 -37.82 -30.88 10.46
N GLU A 159 -37.49 -31.87 9.63
CA GLU A 159 -36.15 -32.03 9.06
C GLU A 159 -35.81 -30.93 8.03
N GLU A 160 -36.80 -30.40 7.30
CA GLU A 160 -36.59 -29.34 6.29
C GLU A 160 -36.05 -28.06 6.92
N LEU A 161 -36.68 -27.57 8.01
CA LEU A 161 -36.23 -26.38 8.72
C LEU A 161 -34.87 -26.57 9.40
N TYR A 162 -34.56 -27.79 9.86
CA TYR A 162 -33.26 -28.12 10.40
C TYR A 162 -32.15 -27.98 9.35
N GLN A 163 -32.40 -28.43 8.12
CA GLN A 163 -31.44 -28.30 7.01
C GLN A 163 -31.20 -26.83 6.62
N GLU A 164 -32.23 -25.98 6.68
CA GLU A 164 -32.08 -24.54 6.45
C GLU A 164 -31.30 -23.87 7.59
N ALA A 165 -31.62 -24.18 8.85
CA ALA A 165 -31.02 -23.56 10.02
C ALA A 165 -29.51 -23.84 10.19
N ILE A 166 -29.00 -24.96 9.65
CA ILE A 166 -27.58 -25.31 9.71
C ILE A 166 -26.74 -24.56 8.66
N GLN A 167 -27.38 -24.02 7.62
CA GLN A 167 -26.63 -23.34 6.56
C GLN A 167 -25.93 -22.09 7.10
N ILE A 168 -24.72 -21.86 6.61
CA ILE A 168 -23.94 -20.67 6.95
C ILE A 168 -24.57 -19.47 6.24
N ASP A 169 -24.98 -18.46 7.00
CA ASP A 169 -25.44 -17.21 6.43
C ASP A 169 -24.24 -16.35 5.98
N PHE A 170 -24.08 -16.23 4.66
CA PHE A 170 -23.02 -15.41 4.07
C PHE A 170 -23.25 -13.89 4.27
N HIS A 171 -24.46 -13.43 4.62
CA HIS A 171 -24.72 -12.02 4.90
C HIS A 171 -24.09 -11.53 6.20
N LEU A 172 -23.69 -12.44 7.10
CA LEU A 172 -22.96 -12.12 8.32
C LEU A 172 -21.52 -11.66 8.04
N ILE A 173 -21.02 -11.79 6.80
CA ILE A 173 -19.66 -11.41 6.42
C ILE A 173 -19.75 -10.30 5.35
N PRO A 174 -19.27 -9.07 5.58
CA PRO A 174 -18.47 -8.59 6.71
C PRO A 174 -19.31 -8.00 7.87
N PHE A 175 -19.13 -8.53 9.08
CA PHE A 175 -19.70 -7.96 10.31
C PHE A 175 -18.86 -6.79 10.82
N THR A 176 -19.48 -5.62 11.01
CA THR A 176 -18.85 -4.44 11.63
C THR A 176 -19.61 -4.04 12.89
N SER A 177 -18.89 -3.87 14.00
CA SER A 177 -19.45 -3.40 15.28
C SER A 177 -18.54 -2.34 15.88
N SER A 178 -19.14 -1.27 16.41
CA SER A 178 -18.43 -0.26 17.19
C SER A 178 -18.49 -0.63 18.66
N GLY A 179 -17.36 -0.51 19.35
CA GLY A 179 -17.30 -0.69 20.80
C GLY A 179 -18.13 0.36 21.56
N PRO A 180 -18.47 0.10 22.83
CA PRO A 180 -19.13 1.09 23.67
C PRO A 180 -18.22 2.31 23.89
N VAL A 181 -18.83 3.49 23.90
CA VAL A 181 -18.14 4.76 24.22
C VAL A 181 -18.25 5.04 25.73
N GLU A 182 -17.24 5.70 26.31
CA GLU A 182 -17.26 6.08 27.72
C GLU A 182 -18.41 7.05 28.04
N THR A 183 -18.66 7.99 27.14
CA THR A 183 -19.77 8.96 27.22
C THR A 183 -20.58 8.90 25.94
N PRO A 184 -21.92 8.78 26.01
CA PRO A 184 -22.77 8.78 24.81
C PRO A 184 -22.73 10.15 24.10
N PRO A 185 -22.95 10.18 22.77
CA PRO A 185 -22.93 11.43 22.00
C PRO A 185 -24.08 12.35 22.41
N ILE A 186 -23.81 13.65 22.40
CA ILE A 186 -24.81 14.70 22.64
C ILE A 186 -25.48 15.06 21.32
N ASP A 187 -26.81 15.21 21.35
CA ASP A 187 -27.58 15.61 20.18
C ASP A 187 -27.16 17.00 19.67
N LYS A 188 -26.93 17.12 18.35
CA LYS A 188 -26.58 18.37 17.65
C LYS A 188 -25.27 19.04 18.13
N TYR A 189 -24.31 18.24 18.59
CA TYR A 189 -22.97 18.74 18.83
C TYR A 189 -22.28 19.09 17.50
N ASP A 190 -21.96 20.37 17.30
CA ASP A 190 -21.08 20.82 16.23
C ASP A 190 -19.65 20.98 16.79
N PRO A 191 -18.70 20.11 16.41
CA PRO A 191 -17.35 20.11 16.97
C PRO A 191 -16.53 21.36 16.60
N TRP A 192 -16.97 22.13 15.60
CA TRP A 192 -16.24 23.31 15.11
C TRP A 192 -16.75 24.62 15.69
N THR A 193 -17.92 24.63 16.33
CA THR A 193 -18.43 25.81 17.04
C THR A 193 -17.97 25.73 18.49
N GLU A 194 -17.03 26.58 18.88
CA GLU A 194 -16.78 26.87 20.29
C GLU A 194 -18.04 27.51 20.86
N ILE A 195 -18.78 26.77 21.69
CA ILE A 195 -19.81 27.37 22.54
C ILE A 195 -19.07 28.21 23.58
N ILE A 196 -19.04 29.52 23.36
CA ILE A 196 -18.62 30.53 24.34
C ILE A 196 -19.68 30.67 25.42
#